data_AF-A0A3P7LMU7-F1
#
_entry.id   AF-A0A3P7LMU7-F1
#
_cell.length_a   1.000
_cell.length_b   1.000
_cell.length_c   1.000
_cell.angle_alpha   90.00
_cell.angle_beta   90.00
_cell.angle_gamma   90.00
#
_symmetry.space_group_name_H-M   'P 1'
#
loop_
_entity.id
_entity.type
_entity.pdbx_description
1 polymer ?
#
loop_
_entity_poly.entity_id
_entity_poly.type
_entity_poly.pdbx_seq_one_letter_code
_entity_poly.pdbx_strand_id
1 'polypeptide(L)'
;MDKLLEDLATEIIKYPSSKGNPFTWPAPAGMQGDCMAFRARITYDFWRFFMQEGRKLLDEYNKQNGTEIKARITYDFWKFFMQEERKLLDEYNKQNGTEIKVNREKILTSKDQDRLGLYIRKMIKEEYKKNNMKGVDITLRKSLLKIGENEPMKPAVVAILLDMDLSNWNGLPLDQLLTDKEKDSTHEASGGGYSVGYGPK
;
A
#
# COMPACT_ATOMS: atom_id res chain seq x y z
N MET A 1 -20.46 2.74 -22.22
CA MET A 1 -19.31 2.73 -21.28
C MET A 1 -19.89 2.93 -19.90
N ASP A 2 -19.30 2.36 -18.84
CA ASP A 2 -19.78 2.65 -17.48
C ASP A 2 -19.66 4.17 -17.24
N LYS A 3 -20.76 4.84 -16.90
CA LYS A 3 -20.81 6.31 -16.72
C LYS A 3 -19.72 6.81 -15.79
N LEU A 4 -19.38 6.02 -14.77
CA LEU A 4 -18.31 6.29 -13.82
C LEU A 4 -16.92 6.41 -14.46
N LEU A 5 -16.59 5.57 -15.44
CA LEU A 5 -15.29 5.64 -16.13
C LEU A 5 -15.25 6.78 -17.13
N GLU A 6 -16.40 7.13 -17.72
CA GLU A 6 -16.52 8.31 -18.56
C GLU A 6 -16.32 9.58 -17.75
N ASP A 7 -17.03 9.73 -16.63
CA ASP A 7 -16.87 10.84 -15.69
C ASP A 7 -15.43 10.92 -15.15
N LEU A 8 -14.80 9.77 -14.87
CA LEU A 8 -13.39 9.73 -14.49
C LEU A 8 -12.50 10.29 -15.60
N ALA A 9 -12.68 9.88 -16.86
CA ALA A 9 -11.88 10.38 -17.96
C ALA A 9 -12.09 11.87 -18.21
N THR A 10 -13.34 12.34 -18.26
CA THR A 10 -13.68 13.67 -18.77
C THR A 10 -13.75 14.72 -17.68
N GLU A 11 -14.45 14.46 -16.58
CA GLU A 11 -14.71 15.44 -15.54
C GLU A 11 -13.54 15.53 -14.55
N ILE A 12 -12.98 14.38 -14.18
CA ILE A 12 -11.95 14.29 -13.14
C ILE A 12 -10.56 14.44 -13.77
N ILE A 13 -10.22 13.56 -14.71
CA ILE A 13 -8.89 13.48 -15.30
C ILE A 13 -8.73 14.46 -16.47
N LYS A 14 -9.83 14.97 -17.05
CA LYS A 14 -9.81 15.90 -18.19
C LYS A 14 -9.00 15.38 -19.37
N TYR A 15 -9.11 14.08 -19.64
CA TYR A 15 -8.46 13.44 -20.77
C TYR A 15 -9.00 14.01 -22.09
N PRO A 16 -8.13 14.43 -23.03
CA PRO A 16 -8.59 15.06 -24.27
C PRO A 16 -9.45 14.13 -25.12
N SER A 17 -10.66 14.57 -25.46
CA SER A 17 -11.60 13.82 -26.31
C SER A 17 -11.06 13.50 -27.70
N SER A 18 -10.13 14.31 -28.20
CA SER A 18 -9.42 14.08 -29.46
C SER A 18 -8.53 12.83 -29.46
N LYS A 19 -8.16 12.31 -28.29
CA LYS A 19 -7.34 11.08 -28.16
C LYS A 19 -8.18 9.80 -28.07
N GLY A 20 -9.50 9.92 -28.25
CA GLY A 20 -10.41 8.78 -28.28
C GLY A 20 -10.72 8.21 -26.90
N ASN A 21 -11.26 6.99 -26.88
CA ASN A 21 -11.74 6.36 -25.66
C ASN A 21 -10.57 5.78 -24.83
N PRO A 22 -10.38 6.23 -23.56
CA PRO A 22 -9.30 5.76 -22.71
C PRO A 22 -9.51 4.37 -22.09
N PHE A 23 -10.74 3.88 -22.02
CA PHE A 23 -11.09 2.67 -21.27
C PHE A 23 -11.74 1.60 -22.15
N THR A 24 -11.33 0.36 -21.95
CA THR A 24 -11.97 -0.83 -22.52
C THR A 24 -12.19 -1.89 -21.45
N TRP A 25 -13.13 -2.81 -21.67
CA TRP A 25 -13.41 -3.92 -20.74
C TRP A 25 -13.71 -3.47 -19.30
N PRO A 26 -14.67 -2.56 -19.08
CA PRO A 26 -15.11 -2.25 -17.74
C PRO A 26 -15.78 -3.48 -17.11
N ALA A 27 -15.38 -3.82 -15.90
CA ALA A 27 -16.01 -4.87 -15.12
C ALA A 27 -16.00 -4.51 -13.62
N PRO A 28 -17.05 -4.88 -12.87
CA PRO A 28 -17.01 -4.83 -11.42
C PRO A 28 -15.84 -5.66 -10.89
N ALA A 29 -15.18 -5.15 -9.86
CA ALA A 29 -14.03 -5.77 -9.20
C ALA A 29 -14.31 -6.09 -7.71
N GLY A 30 -15.59 -6.18 -7.34
CA GLY A 30 -16.05 -6.41 -5.97
C GLY A 30 -16.21 -5.13 -5.15
N MET A 31 -16.39 -5.28 -3.85
CA MET A 31 -16.52 -4.16 -2.91
C MET A 31 -15.18 -3.86 -2.25
N GLN A 32 -14.88 -2.59 -2.06
CA GLN A 32 -13.75 -2.11 -1.28
C GLN A 32 -14.29 -1.16 -0.20
N GLY A 33 -14.47 -1.69 1.02
CA GLY A 33 -15.27 -1.01 2.03
C GLY A 33 -16.73 -0.91 1.56
N ASP A 34 -17.33 0.28 1.70
CA ASP A 34 -18.70 0.55 1.24
C ASP A 34 -18.80 0.93 -0.25
N CYS A 35 -17.68 0.96 -0.97
CA CYS A 35 -17.63 1.40 -2.37
C CYS A 35 -17.47 0.22 -3.33
N MET A 36 -18.20 0.22 -4.44
CA MET A 36 -17.99 -0.73 -5.54
C MET A 36 -16.72 -0.39 -6.31
N ALA A 37 -15.80 -1.34 -6.41
CA ALA A 37 -14.58 -1.22 -7.20
C ALA A 37 -14.84 -1.64 -8.65
N PHE A 38 -14.15 -0.97 -9.58
CA PHE A 38 -14.19 -1.30 -11.01
C PHE A 38 -12.78 -1.57 -11.52
N ARG A 39 -12.66 -2.51 -12.46
CA ARG A 39 -11.46 -2.74 -13.26
C ARG A 39 -11.75 -2.38 -14.72
N ALA A 40 -10.77 -1.77 -15.37
CA ALA A 40 -10.81 -1.49 -16.80
C ALA A 40 -9.40 -1.65 -17.38
N ARG A 41 -9.33 -2.00 -18.67
CA ARG A 41 -8.10 -1.85 -19.46
C ARG A 41 -7.99 -0.41 -19.93
N ILE A 42 -6.80 0.14 -19.86
CA ILE A 42 -6.51 1.50 -20.29
C ILE A 42 -5.71 1.52 -21.59
N THR A 43 -5.91 2.54 -22.41
CA THR A 43 -5.05 2.78 -23.57
C THR A 43 -3.69 3.32 -23.13
N TYR A 44 -2.67 3.12 -23.97
CA TYR A 44 -1.34 3.65 -23.71
C TYR A 44 -1.32 5.19 -23.67
N ASP A 45 -2.09 5.84 -24.54
CA ASP A 45 -2.19 7.31 -24.57
C ASP A 45 -2.86 7.87 -23.31
N PHE A 46 -3.87 7.17 -22.79
CA PHE A 46 -4.47 7.51 -21.50
C PHE A 46 -3.47 7.32 -20.38
N TRP A 47 -2.76 6.19 -20.35
CA TRP A 47 -1.73 5.94 -19.36
C TRP A 47 -0.67 7.06 -19.33
N ARG A 48 -0.13 7.42 -20.49
CA ARG A 48 0.89 8.48 -20.60
C ARG A 48 0.36 9.81 -20.05
N PHE A 49 -0.85 10.19 -20.45
CA PHE A 49 -1.50 11.41 -19.96
C PHE A 49 -1.76 11.37 -18.46
N PHE A 50 -2.30 10.25 -17.96
CA PHE A 50 -2.60 10.05 -16.55
C PHE A 50 -1.33 10.14 -15.69
N MET A 51 -0.22 9.61 -16.19
CA MET A 51 1.06 9.64 -15.50
C MET A 51 1.67 11.05 -15.41
N GLN A 52 1.47 11.88 -16.43
CA GLN A 52 2.03 13.22 -16.56
C GLN A 52 1.17 14.28 -15.85
N GLU A 53 -0.14 14.25 -16.08
CA GLU A 53 -1.07 15.31 -15.66
C GLU A 53 -2.26 14.76 -14.87
N GLY A 54 -2.81 13.62 -15.29
CA GLY A 54 -4.05 13.09 -14.70
C GLY A 54 -3.98 12.76 -13.21
N ARG A 55 -2.82 12.31 -12.69
CA ARG A 55 -2.65 12.09 -11.25
C ARG A 55 -2.83 13.35 -10.42
N LYS A 56 -2.27 14.47 -10.88
CA LYS A 56 -2.41 15.75 -10.18
C LYS A 56 -3.87 16.22 -10.20
N LEU A 57 -4.55 16.07 -11.33
CA LEU A 57 -5.96 16.41 -11.48
C LEU A 57 -6.86 15.54 -10.59
N LEU A 58 -6.57 14.24 -10.48
CA LEU A 58 -7.26 13.33 -9.56
C LEU A 58 -7.07 13.76 -8.09
N ASP A 59 -5.84 14.10 -7.70
CA ASP A 59 -5.53 14.55 -6.34
C ASP A 59 -6.21 15.89 -6.01
N GLU A 60 -6.22 16.83 -6.96
CA GLU A 60 -6.93 18.11 -6.82
C GLU A 60 -8.43 17.90 -6.67
N TYR A 61 -9.03 17.06 -7.51
CA TYR A 61 -10.44 16.71 -7.42
C TYR A 61 -10.78 16.08 -6.06
N ASN A 62 -9.98 15.13 -5.60
CA ASN A 62 -10.15 14.49 -4.28
C ASN A 62 -10.12 15.53 -3.15
N LYS A 63 -9.16 16.46 -3.18
CA LYS A 63 -9.06 17.54 -2.18
C LYS A 63 -10.25 18.49 -2.20
N GLN A 64 -10.75 18.84 -3.39
CA GLN A 64 -11.85 19.80 -3.55
C GLN A 64 -13.21 19.19 -3.16
N ASN A 65 -13.41 17.90 -3.42
CA ASN A 65 -14.70 17.25 -3.26
C ASN A 65 -14.78 16.34 -2.02
N GLY A 66 -13.69 16.22 -1.25
CA GLY A 66 -13.63 15.33 -0.09
C GLY A 66 -13.74 13.85 -0.45
N THR A 67 -13.34 13.47 -1.67
CA THR A 67 -13.40 12.11 -2.19
C THR A 67 -12.06 11.38 -2.03
N GLU A 68 -12.07 10.05 -2.10
CA GLU A 68 -10.86 9.22 -1.97
C GLU A 68 -10.69 8.25 -3.15
N ILE A 69 -10.74 8.78 -4.38
CA ILE A 69 -10.61 7.98 -5.60
C ILE A 69 -9.14 7.56 -5.78
N LYS A 70 -8.89 6.24 -5.94
CA LYS A 70 -7.54 5.67 -6.07
C LYS A 70 -7.41 4.82 -7.34
N ALA A 71 -6.43 5.13 -8.18
CA ALA A 71 -6.00 4.24 -9.27
C ALA A 71 -4.91 3.29 -8.77
N ARG A 72 -5.12 1.98 -8.87
CA ARG A 72 -4.13 0.96 -8.47
C ARG A 72 -3.65 0.17 -9.68
N ILE A 73 -2.34 -0.01 -9.76
CA ILE A 73 -1.70 -0.92 -10.72
C ILE A 73 -1.72 -2.34 -10.13
N THR A 74 -2.09 -3.34 -10.92
CA THR A 74 -2.10 -4.74 -10.48
C THR A 74 -0.69 -5.25 -10.23
N TYR A 75 -0.57 -6.24 -9.33
CA TYR A 75 0.71 -6.88 -9.01
C TYR A 75 1.34 -7.56 -10.24
N ASP A 76 0.52 -8.20 -11.08
CA ASP A 76 0.99 -8.89 -12.28
C ASP A 76 1.55 -7.94 -13.33
N PHE A 77 0.91 -6.79 -13.53
CA PHE A 77 1.45 -5.74 -14.40
C PHE A 77 2.77 -5.20 -13.84
N TRP A 78 2.85 -4.95 -12.53
CA TRP A 78 4.09 -4.48 -11.90
C TRP A 78 5.23 -5.49 -12.08
N LYS A 79 4.94 -6.78 -11.95
CA LYS A 79 5.92 -7.86 -12.15
C LYS A 79 6.41 -7.89 -13.61
N PHE A 80 5.50 -7.83 -14.57
CA PHE A 80 5.82 -7.78 -16.00
C PHE A 80 6.66 -6.54 -16.36
N PHE A 81 6.22 -5.35 -15.91
CA PHE A 81 6.95 -4.10 -16.12
C PHE A 81 8.38 -4.16 -15.58
N MET A 82 8.56 -4.71 -14.37
CA MET A 82 9.88 -4.85 -13.76
C MET A 82 10.79 -5.86 -14.47
N GLN A 83 10.24 -6.83 -15.19
CA GLN A 83 10.99 -7.88 -15.90
C GLN A 83 11.37 -7.48 -17.32
N GLU A 84 10.43 -6.90 -18.07
CA GLU A 84 10.59 -6.73 -19.53
C GLU A 84 10.59 -5.25 -19.94
N GLU A 85 9.69 -4.44 -19.38
CA GLU A 85 9.45 -3.08 -19.90
C GLU A 85 10.31 -1.99 -19.26
N ARG A 86 10.90 -2.24 -18.08
CA ARG A 86 11.81 -1.29 -17.44
C ARG A 86 13.00 -0.94 -18.33
N LYS A 87 13.54 -1.94 -19.05
CA LYS A 87 14.64 -1.74 -20.00
C LYS A 87 14.21 -0.89 -21.20
N LEU A 88 13.02 -1.15 -21.74
CA LEU A 88 12.45 -0.37 -22.84
C LEU A 88 12.19 1.09 -22.43
N LEU A 89 11.72 1.32 -21.20
CA LEU A 89 11.55 2.66 -20.66
C LEU A 89 12.90 3.37 -20.48
N ASP A 90 13.93 2.67 -20.00
CA ASP A 90 15.28 3.22 -19.86
C ASP A 90 15.90 3.55 -21.23
N GLU A 91 15.69 2.72 -22.24
CA GLU A 91 16.11 2.97 -23.62
C GLU A 91 15.37 4.17 -24.24
N TYR A 92 14.06 4.25 -24.04
CA TYR A 92 13.25 5.40 -24.46
C TYR A 92 13.74 6.70 -23.80
N ASN A 93 13.98 6.67 -22.48
CA ASN A 93 14.52 7.81 -21.73
C ASN A 93 15.85 8.30 -22.31
N LYS A 94 16.77 7.38 -22.63
CA LYS A 94 18.06 7.69 -23.27
C LYS A 94 17.89 8.29 -24.67
N GLN A 95 17.03 7.71 -25.50
CA GLN A 95 16.83 8.15 -26.89
C GLN A 95 16.16 9.52 -26.99
N ASN A 96 15.28 9.84 -26.05
CA ASN A 96 14.45 11.04 -26.11
C ASN A 96 14.90 12.14 -25.13
N GLY A 97 16.00 11.93 -24.40
CA GLY A 97 16.49 12.88 -23.40
C GLY A 97 15.48 13.13 -22.26
N THR A 98 14.70 12.11 -21.90
CA THR A 98 13.67 12.19 -20.86
C THR A 98 14.06 11.41 -19.61
N GLU A 99 13.44 11.72 -18.47
CA GLU A 99 13.68 11.03 -17.19
C GLU A 99 12.36 10.53 -16.58
N ILE A 100 11.67 9.65 -17.31
CA ILE A 100 10.41 9.08 -16.86
C ILE A 100 10.70 7.97 -15.84
N LYS A 101 10.18 8.13 -14.61
CA LYS A 101 10.31 7.14 -13.52
C LYS A 101 8.94 6.58 -13.17
N VAL A 102 8.81 5.25 -13.17
CA VAL A 102 7.61 4.56 -12.68
C VAL A 102 7.88 4.06 -11.27
N ASN A 103 7.27 4.72 -10.28
CA ASN A 103 7.35 4.31 -8.89
C ASN A 103 6.05 3.60 -8.49
N ARG A 104 6.16 2.42 -7.88
CA ARG A 104 5.02 1.80 -7.20
C ARG A 104 4.77 2.56 -5.92
N GLU A 105 3.59 3.17 -5.80
CA GLU A 105 3.17 3.70 -4.52
C GLU A 105 3.01 2.53 -3.54
N LYS A 106 3.73 2.58 -2.41
CA LYS A 106 3.54 1.59 -1.35
C LYS A 106 2.10 1.70 -0.87
N ILE A 107 1.40 0.57 -0.87
CA ILE A 107 0.05 0.45 -0.32
C ILE A 107 0.11 0.90 1.16
N LEU A 108 -0.92 1.58 1.64
CA LEU A 108 -1.02 2.11 3.01
C LEU A 108 -0.56 1.07 4.05
N THR A 109 -0.99 -0.19 3.89
CA THR A 109 -0.58 -1.34 4.71
C THR A 109 0.94 -1.54 4.78
N SER A 110 1.66 -1.42 3.66
CA SER A 110 3.13 -1.56 3.64
C SER A 110 3.84 -0.36 4.28
N LYS A 111 3.29 0.86 4.10
CA LYS A 111 3.81 2.06 4.78
C LYS A 111 3.62 1.95 6.29
N ASP A 112 2.46 1.46 6.74
CA ASP A 112 2.16 1.30 8.16
C ASP A 112 2.90 0.11 8.80
N GLN A 113 3.18 -0.96 8.06
CA GLN A 113 4.13 -2.00 8.53
C GLN A 113 5.52 -1.39 8.78
N ASP A 114 6.05 -0.57 7.86
CA ASP A 114 7.35 0.09 8.08
C ASP A 114 7.33 1.00 9.31
N ARG A 115 6.27 1.81 9.48
CA ARG A 115 6.09 2.69 10.64
C ARG A 115 5.95 1.92 11.95
N LEU A 116 5.16 0.85 11.96
CA LEU A 116 4.98 -0.03 13.11
C LEU A 116 6.30 -0.71 13.48
N GLY A 117 7.09 -1.16 12.50
CA GLY A 117 8.41 -1.73 12.74
C GLY A 117 9.38 -0.74 13.39
N LEU A 118 9.36 0.52 12.97
CA LEU A 118 10.13 1.59 13.62
C LEU A 118 9.63 1.89 15.04
N TYR A 119 8.32 1.88 15.25
CA TYR A 119 7.68 2.09 16.55
C TYR A 119 8.07 0.99 17.54
N ILE A 120 7.92 -0.28 17.15
CA ILE A 120 8.32 -1.45 17.95
C ILE A 120 9.80 -1.37 18.30
N ARG A 121 10.66 -1.07 17.32
CA ARG A 121 12.11 -0.91 17.55
C ARG A 121 12.41 0.15 18.60
N LYS A 122 11.68 1.28 18.60
CA LYS A 122 11.83 2.33 19.60
C LYS A 122 11.42 1.82 20.99
N MET A 123 10.25 1.20 21.11
CA MET A 123 9.75 0.67 22.38
C MET A 123 10.71 -0.35 22.99
N ILE A 124 11.18 -1.32 22.20
CA ILE A 124 12.12 -2.34 22.70
C ILE A 124 13.40 -1.66 23.20
N LYS A 125 13.97 -0.71 22.44
CA LYS A 125 15.17 0.01 22.88
C LYS A 125 14.96 0.80 24.17
N GLU A 126 13.79 1.42 24.35
CA GLU A 126 13.44 2.15 25.56
C GLU A 126 13.33 1.20 26.76
N GLU A 127 12.76 0.01 26.59
CA GLU A 127 12.65 -0.99 27.65
C GLU A 127 14.02 -1.54 28.06
N TYR A 128 14.90 -1.87 27.11
CA TYR A 128 16.28 -2.27 27.42
C TYR A 128 17.03 -1.17 28.16
N LYS A 129 16.86 0.09 27.75
CA LYS A 129 17.49 1.24 28.41
C LYS A 129 16.97 1.42 29.84
N LYS A 130 15.66 1.30 30.06
CA LYS A 130 15.03 1.40 31.38
C LYS A 130 15.54 0.34 32.35
N ASN A 131 15.79 -0.87 31.85
CA ASN A 131 16.30 -2.00 32.64
C ASN A 131 17.83 -2.08 32.71
N ASN A 132 18.57 -1.09 32.19
CA ASN A 132 20.04 -1.10 32.09
C ASN A 132 20.61 -2.36 31.41
N MET A 133 19.85 -2.94 30.48
CA MET A 133 20.24 -4.13 29.74
C MET A 133 20.92 -3.75 28.42
N LYS A 134 21.87 -4.57 27.97
CA LYS A 134 22.46 -4.42 26.64
C LYS A 134 21.42 -4.82 25.59
N GLY A 135 21.04 -3.87 24.74
CA GLY A 135 20.03 -4.09 23.70
C GLY A 135 20.44 -5.15 22.67
N VAL A 136 19.45 -5.87 22.17
CA VAL A 136 19.60 -6.75 21.00
C VAL A 136 19.64 -5.94 19.70
N ASP A 137 20.28 -6.46 18.66
CA ASP A 137 20.21 -5.82 17.34
C ASP A 137 18.80 -5.92 16.78
N ILE A 138 18.30 -4.81 16.23
CA ILE A 138 16.96 -4.72 15.66
C ILE A 138 17.09 -4.01 14.32
N THR A 139 16.80 -4.75 13.25
CA THR A 139 16.89 -4.27 11.86
C THR A 139 15.56 -4.39 11.15
N LEU A 140 15.23 -3.37 10.35
CA LEU A 140 14.05 -3.34 9.49
C LEU A 140 14.52 -3.43 8.05
N ARG A 141 14.14 -4.49 7.32
CA ARG A 141 14.43 -4.65 5.89
C ARG A 141 13.18 -5.11 5.16
N LYS A 142 12.83 -4.41 4.07
CA LYS A 142 11.67 -4.73 3.21
C LYS A 142 10.37 -4.95 4.01
N SER A 143 10.10 -4.08 4.98
CA SER A 143 8.93 -4.18 5.87
C SER A 143 8.87 -5.42 6.78
N LEU A 144 10.00 -6.12 6.94
CA LEU A 144 10.18 -7.19 7.92
C LEU A 144 11.15 -6.75 9.01
N LEU A 145 10.80 -7.06 10.25
CA LEU A 145 11.56 -6.77 11.44
C LEU A 145 12.34 -8.03 11.86
N LYS A 146 13.66 -7.89 11.99
CA LYS A 146 14.56 -8.90 12.55
C LYS A 146 15.03 -8.42 13.92
N ILE A 147 14.85 -9.24 14.95
CA ILE A 147 15.27 -8.99 16.33
C ILE A 147 16.26 -10.09 16.73
N GLY A 148 17.52 -9.71 16.98
CA GLY A 148 18.59 -10.66 17.30
C GLY A 148 18.78 -11.71 16.19
N GLU A 149 18.82 -12.97 16.56
CA GLU A 149 18.98 -14.10 15.64
C GLU A 149 17.66 -14.68 15.12
N ASN A 150 16.52 -14.12 15.53
CA ASN A 150 15.21 -14.61 15.09
C ASN A 150 14.99 -14.39 13.59
N GLU A 151 14.12 -15.21 12.99
CA GLU A 151 13.73 -15.02 11.60
C GLU A 151 13.04 -13.65 11.41
N PRO A 152 13.24 -12.97 10.27
CA PRO A 152 12.55 -11.72 9.97
C PRO A 152 11.04 -11.95 9.86
N MET A 153 10.26 -11.22 10.66
CA MET A 153 8.80 -11.33 10.69
C MET A 153 8.14 -9.98 10.39
N LYS A 154 6.85 -10.00 10.04
CA LYS A 154 6.10 -8.74 9.91
C LYS A 154 5.99 -8.05 11.27
N PRO A 155 6.15 -6.72 11.34
CA PRO A 155 5.93 -5.94 12.55
C PRO A 155 4.61 -6.23 13.26
N ALA A 156 3.51 -6.41 12.53
CA ALA A 156 2.22 -6.76 13.14
C ALA A 156 2.23 -8.12 13.85
N VAL A 157 2.92 -9.12 13.28
CA VAL A 157 3.07 -10.45 13.92
C VAL A 157 3.96 -10.33 15.16
N VAL A 158 5.05 -9.56 15.08
CA VAL A 158 5.94 -9.30 16.22
C VAL A 158 5.19 -8.65 17.38
N ALA A 159 4.35 -7.65 17.10
CA ALA A 159 3.59 -6.96 18.14
C ALA A 159 2.69 -7.91 18.93
N ILE A 160 2.09 -8.90 18.26
CA ILE A 160 1.24 -9.91 18.91
C ILE A 160 2.09 -10.91 19.70
N LEU A 161 3.17 -11.42 19.11
CA LEU A 161 4.04 -12.40 19.78
C LEU A 161 4.73 -11.84 21.02
N LEU A 162 4.99 -10.54 21.05
CA LEU A 162 5.58 -9.85 22.19
C LEU A 162 4.53 -9.23 23.14
N ASP A 163 3.24 -9.45 22.88
CA ASP A 163 2.11 -8.89 23.65
C ASP A 163 2.29 -7.38 23.94
N MET A 164 2.59 -6.62 22.88
CA MET A 164 2.93 -5.20 23.02
C MET A 164 1.69 -4.35 23.25
N ASP A 165 1.74 -3.47 24.26
CA ASP A 165 0.76 -2.39 24.39
C ASP A 165 0.94 -1.38 23.25
N LEU A 166 -0.05 -1.33 22.35
CA LEU A 166 -0.10 -0.40 21.22
C LEU A 166 -1.11 0.74 21.44
N SER A 167 -1.50 1.05 22.68
CA SER A 167 -2.43 2.14 23.00
C SER A 167 -2.05 3.50 22.39
N ASN A 168 -0.75 3.76 22.22
CA ASN A 168 -0.20 4.99 21.63
C ASN A 168 0.13 4.86 20.13
N TRP A 169 -0.22 3.75 19.49
CA TRP A 169 -0.06 3.56 18.05
C TRP A 169 -1.16 4.29 17.28
N ASN A 170 -0.78 5.06 16.25
CA ASN A 170 -1.69 5.91 15.47
C ASN A 170 -1.76 5.54 13.98
N GLY A 171 -1.46 4.28 13.64
CA GLY A 171 -1.64 3.76 12.28
C GLY A 171 -2.76 2.73 12.22
N LEU A 172 -2.79 1.95 11.14
CA LEU A 172 -3.79 0.89 10.98
C LEU A 172 -3.78 -0.11 12.14
N PRO A 173 -4.95 -0.64 12.53
CA PRO A 173 -5.04 -1.69 13.54
C PRO A 173 -4.40 -2.99 13.03
N LEU A 174 -3.92 -3.83 13.95
CA LEU A 174 -3.11 -5.00 13.62
C LEU A 174 -3.84 -6.01 12.72
N ASP A 175 -5.16 -6.17 12.90
CA ASP A 175 -6.02 -7.03 12.08
C ASP A 175 -6.04 -6.64 10.60
N GLN A 176 -5.85 -5.36 10.29
CA GLN A 176 -5.74 -4.86 8.91
C GLN A 176 -4.31 -4.94 8.34
N LEU A 177 -3.33 -5.20 9.21
CA LEU A 177 -1.93 -5.36 8.85
C LEU A 177 -1.53 -6.84 8.65
N LEU A 178 -2.35 -7.77 9.13
CA LEU A 178 -2.17 -9.22 8.99
C LEU A 178 -2.93 -9.82 7.80
N THR A 179 -2.38 -10.88 7.23
CA THR A 179 -3.12 -11.78 6.32
C THR A 179 -3.98 -12.75 7.11
N ASP A 180 -5.00 -13.33 6.48
CA ASP A 180 -5.92 -14.28 7.15
C ASP A 180 -5.16 -15.46 7.75
N LYS A 181 -4.19 -16.03 7.01
CA LYS A 181 -3.31 -17.09 7.53
C LYS A 181 -2.52 -16.66 8.78
N GLU A 182 -2.04 -15.43 8.83
CA GLU A 182 -1.30 -14.92 10.00
C GLU A 182 -2.22 -14.67 11.19
N LYS A 183 -3.48 -14.26 10.95
CA LYS A 183 -4.49 -14.15 12.02
C LYS A 183 -4.73 -15.52 12.65
N ASP A 184 -4.94 -16.54 11.82
CA ASP A 184 -5.19 -17.90 12.29
C ASP A 184 -3.99 -18.43 13.10
N SER A 185 -2.76 -18.25 12.59
CA SER A 185 -1.54 -18.70 13.26
C SER A 185 -1.22 -17.94 14.56
N THR A 186 -1.58 -16.66 14.64
CA THR A 186 -1.37 -15.86 15.87
C THR A 186 -2.45 -16.12 16.93
N HIS A 187 -3.67 -16.51 16.53
CA HIS A 187 -4.69 -17.02 17.44
C HIS A 187 -4.30 -18.36 18.08
N GLU A 188 -3.64 -19.25 17.34
CA GLU A 188 -3.14 -20.52 17.88
C GLU A 188 -1.91 -20.32 18.79
N ALA A 189 -0.99 -19.41 18.43
CA ALA A 189 0.20 -19.10 19.23
C ALA A 189 -0.11 -18.37 20.55
N SER A 190 -1.24 -17.68 20.62
CA SER A 190 -1.77 -17.03 21.84
C SER A 190 -2.68 -17.96 22.66
N GLY A 191 -2.62 -19.28 22.41
CA GLY A 191 -3.34 -20.35 23.10
C GLY A 191 -3.06 -20.45 24.60
N GLY A 192 -3.63 -19.50 25.33
CA GLY A 192 -3.56 -19.29 26.77
C GLY A 192 -4.48 -18.13 27.19
N GLY A 193 -5.62 -18.00 26.51
CA GLY A 193 -6.81 -17.24 26.93
C GLY A 193 -6.70 -15.73 26.95
N TYR A 194 -7.23 -15.05 25.91
CA TYR A 194 -8.01 -13.82 26.12
C TYR A 194 -9.11 -13.68 25.06
N SER A 195 -10.30 -13.41 25.57
CA SER A 195 -11.50 -13.03 24.83
C SER A 195 -11.31 -11.71 24.09
N VAL A 196 -11.76 -11.69 22.84
CA VAL A 196 -11.89 -10.50 21.97
C VAL A 196 -12.61 -9.38 22.74
N GLY A 197 -11.93 -8.24 22.95
CA GLY A 197 -12.49 -7.10 23.67
C GLY A 197 -11.76 -5.78 23.41
N TYR A 198 -12.35 -4.98 22.51
CA TYR A 198 -12.31 -3.51 22.42
C TYR A 198 -11.01 -2.78 22.03
N GLY A 199 -11.03 -2.18 20.82
CA GLY A 199 -10.50 -0.83 20.62
C GLY A 199 -11.60 0.21 20.93
N PRO A 200 -11.26 1.42 21.41
CA PRO A 200 -12.25 2.45 21.68
C PRO A 200 -12.81 3.04 20.37
N LYS A 201 -14.08 3.45 20.46
CA LYS A 201 -14.86 4.16 19.43
C LYS A 201 -14.26 5.52 19.09
#